data_AF-A0A4U6D839-F1
#
_entry.id   AF-A0A4U6D839-F1
#
_cell.length_a   1.000
_cell.length_b   1.000
_cell.length_c   1.000
_cell.angle_alpha   90.00
_cell.angle_beta   90.00
_cell.angle_gamma   90.00
#
_symmetry.space_group_name_H-M   'P 1'
#
loop_
_entity.id
_entity.type
_entity.pdbx_description
1 polymer ?
#
loop_
_entity_poly.entity_id
_entity_poly.type
_entity_poly.pdbx_seq_one_letter_code
_entity_poly.pdbx_strand_id
1 'polypeptide(L)'
;MKRLGLIFSFYFSFSVYTGLISILSWIVVDAPLFAEFWRFLQLYFLMKIASDLVIWYYLRSNNPTRLIFYFNLSISELRLFITAFAMDILAFFVFMFFIHLINFLK
;
A
#
# COMPACT_ATOMS: atom_id res chain seq x y z
N MET A 1 -13.42 -8.31 19.46
CA MET A 1 -13.14 -7.28 18.43
C MET A 1 -13.26 -7.92 17.06
N LYS A 2 -14.04 -7.34 16.13
CA LYS A 2 -14.41 -7.96 14.84
C LYS A 2 -13.16 -8.14 13.94
N ARG A 3 -13.04 -9.28 13.24
CA ARG A 3 -11.89 -9.65 12.36
C ARG A 3 -11.36 -8.52 11.47
N LEU A 4 -12.26 -7.66 10.97
CA LEU A 4 -11.91 -6.46 10.20
C LEU A 4 -10.93 -5.53 10.94
N GLY A 5 -11.14 -5.28 12.24
CA GLY A 5 -10.27 -4.40 13.02
C GLY A 5 -8.83 -4.90 13.13
N LEU A 6 -8.63 -6.22 13.12
CA LEU A 6 -7.29 -6.83 13.13
C LEU A 6 -6.58 -6.67 11.78
N ILE A 7 -7.33 -6.76 10.68
CA ILE A 7 -6.81 -6.53 9.32
C ILE A 7 -6.44 -5.05 9.16
N PHE A 8 -7.29 -4.13 9.64
CA PHE A 8 -6.97 -2.70 9.65
C PHE A 8 -5.74 -2.38 10.50
N SER A 9 -5.60 -3.01 11.68
CA SER A 9 -4.44 -2.82 12.55
C SER A 9 -3.15 -3.36 11.91
N PHE A 10 -3.24 -4.50 11.20
CA PHE A 10 -2.13 -5.00 10.38
C PHE A 10 -1.75 -3.99 9.29
N TYR A 11 -2.74 -3.55 8.51
CA TYR A 11 -2.54 -2.57 7.44
C TYR A 11 -1.87 -1.32 7.95
N PHE A 12 -2.34 -0.71 9.05
CA PHE A 12 -1.76 0.53 9.58
C PHE A 12 -0.27 0.39 9.96
N SER A 13 0.14 -0.80 10.42
CA SER A 13 1.55 -1.06 10.73
C SER A 13 2.39 -1.29 9.47
N PHE A 14 1.77 -1.82 8.42
CA PHE A 14 2.41 -2.12 7.13
C PHE A 14 2.50 -0.85 6.26
N SER A 15 1.44 -0.04 6.27
CA SER A 15 1.21 1.13 5.42
C SER A 15 2.19 2.26 5.68
N VAL A 16 2.79 2.34 6.87
CA VAL A 16 3.84 3.32 7.17
C VAL A 16 5.05 3.11 6.27
N TYR A 17 5.46 1.85 6.05
CA TYR A 17 6.63 1.52 5.23
C TYR A 17 6.31 1.66 3.74
N THR A 18 5.15 1.16 3.32
CA THR A 18 4.76 1.14 1.92
C THR A 18 4.28 2.53 1.43
N GLY A 19 3.69 3.33 2.31
CA GLY A 19 3.25 4.70 2.01
C GLY A 19 4.41 5.67 1.77
N LEU A 20 5.53 5.47 2.47
CA LEU A 20 6.74 6.27 2.28
C LEU A 20 7.30 6.09 0.86
N ILE A 21 7.24 4.88 0.33
CA ILE A 21 7.65 4.55 -1.04
C ILE A 21 6.70 5.21 -2.05
N SER A 22 5.39 5.22 -1.77
CA SER A 22 4.40 5.92 -2.60
C SER A 22 4.63 7.44 -2.64
N ILE A 23 5.02 8.07 -1.53
CA ILE A 23 5.34 9.50 -1.48
C ILE A 23 6.63 9.81 -2.25
N LEU A 24 7.68 9.00 -2.05
CA LEU A 24 8.96 9.18 -2.76
C LEU A 24 8.80 9.04 -4.27
N SER A 25 8.04 8.05 -4.72
CA SER A 25 7.77 7.86 -6.15
C SER A 25 6.99 9.01 -6.77
N TRP A 26 6.18 9.74 -6.00
CA TRP A 26 5.55 10.98 -6.45
C TRP A 26 6.51 12.17 -6.57
N ILE A 27 7.39 12.34 -5.58
CA ILE A 27 8.38 13.43 -5.57
C ILE A 27 9.34 13.29 -6.76
N VAL A 28 9.78 12.06 -7.07
CA VAL A 28 10.75 11.80 -8.15
C VAL A 28 10.19 12.09 -9.54
N VAL A 29 8.89 11.84 -9.76
CA VAL A 29 8.27 11.94 -11.08
C VAL A 29 7.50 13.27 -11.27
N ASP A 30 7.63 14.19 -10.32
CA ASP A 30 7.04 15.53 -10.36
C ASP A 30 5.53 15.50 -10.69
N ALA A 31 4.81 14.58 -10.04
CA ALA A 31 3.37 14.33 -10.19
C ALA A 31 2.87 14.40 -11.65
N PRO A 32 3.06 13.35 -12.47
CA PRO A 32 2.64 13.35 -13.86
C PRO A 32 1.11 13.40 -13.96
N LEU A 33 0.57 14.61 -14.05
CA LEU A 33 -0.83 14.86 -14.28
C LEU A 33 -1.06 14.69 -15.80
N PHE A 34 -2.03 13.84 -16.15
CA PHE A 34 -2.55 13.65 -17.50
C PHE A 34 -1.75 12.74 -18.45
N ALA A 35 -0.84 13.28 -19.27
CA ALA A 35 -0.36 12.58 -20.47
C ALA A 35 0.47 11.32 -20.17
N GLU A 36 1.28 11.36 -19.12
CA GLU A 36 2.12 10.24 -18.71
C GLU A 36 1.51 9.39 -17.59
N PHE A 37 0.29 9.71 -17.15
CA PHE A 37 -0.34 9.05 -16.01
C PHE A 37 -0.42 7.53 -16.17
N TRP A 38 -0.79 7.03 -17.35
CA TRP A 38 -0.90 5.59 -17.60
C TRP A 38 0.45 4.87 -17.53
N ARG A 39 1.51 5.51 -18.04
CA ARG A 39 2.88 4.96 -18.01
C ARG A 39 3.45 5.00 -16.60
N PHE A 40 3.22 6.10 -15.88
CA PHE A 40 3.54 6.22 -14.46
C PHE A 40 2.81 5.16 -13.65
N LEU A 41 1.50 4.94 -13.89
CA LEU A 41 0.69 3.99 -13.16
C LEU A 41 1.24 2.56 -13.29
N GLN A 42 1.65 2.15 -14.50
CA GLN A 42 2.28 0.83 -14.72
C GLN A 42 3.59 0.68 -13.93
N LEU A 43 4.48 1.67 -14.01
CA LEU A 43 5.74 1.67 -13.28
C LEU A 43 5.52 1.72 -11.76
N TYR A 44 4.54 2.51 -11.31
CA TYR A 44 4.14 2.63 -9.92
C TYR A 44 3.62 1.30 -9.39
N PHE A 45 2.72 0.62 -10.11
CA PHE A 45 2.22 -0.71 -9.71
C PHE A 45 3.36 -1.71 -9.56
N LEU A 46 4.32 -1.71 -10.49
CA LEU A 46 5.44 -2.64 -10.49
C LEU A 46 6.40 -2.38 -9.33
N MET A 47 6.74 -1.10 -9.10
CA MET A 47 7.48 -0.64 -7.93
C MET A 47 6.75 -1.00 -6.63
N LYS A 48 5.43 -0.84 -6.61
CA LYS A 48 4.61 -1.09 -5.42
C LYS A 48 4.54 -2.58 -5.07
N ILE A 49 4.34 -3.44 -6.07
CA ILE A 49 4.39 -4.90 -5.87
C ILE A 49 5.78 -5.29 -5.35
N ALA A 50 6.85 -4.78 -5.96
CA ALA A 50 8.21 -5.07 -5.52
C ALA A 50 8.47 -4.60 -4.08
N SER A 51 8.06 -3.39 -3.72
CA SER A 51 8.22 -2.88 -2.36
C SER A 51 7.42 -3.66 -1.33
N ASP A 52 6.17 -3.98 -1.64
CA ASP A 52 5.30 -4.71 -0.74
C ASP A 52 5.84 -6.12 -0.52
N LEU A 53 6.39 -6.77 -1.55
CA LEU A 53 7.07 -8.07 -1.43
C LEU A 53 8.33 -8.00 -0.54
N VAL A 54 9.14 -6.94 -0.68
CA VAL A 54 10.33 -6.76 0.17
C VAL A 54 9.93 -6.52 1.63
N ILE A 55 8.96 -5.65 1.88
CA ILE A 55 8.46 -5.35 3.23
C ILE A 55 7.81 -6.60 3.82
N TRP A 56 7.07 -7.36 3.01
CA TRP A 56 6.49 -8.64 3.38
C TRP A 56 7.54 -9.65 3.84
N TYR A 57 8.58 -9.84 3.03
CA TYR A 57 9.68 -10.74 3.34
C TYR A 57 10.42 -10.32 4.62
N TYR A 58 10.64 -9.01 4.79
CA TYR A 58 11.21 -8.44 6.01
C TYR A 58 10.35 -8.72 7.24
N LEU A 59 9.01 -8.56 7.13
CA LEU A 59 8.06 -8.84 8.20
C LEU A 59 8.06 -10.32 8.57
N ARG A 60 8.08 -11.20 7.57
CA ARG A 60 8.14 -12.65 7.77
C ARG A 60 9.42 -13.08 8.48
N SER A 61 10.54 -12.47 8.14
CA SER A 61 11.85 -12.81 8.70
C SER A 61 12.03 -12.29 10.13
N ASN A 62 11.57 -11.06 10.41
CA ASN A 62 11.84 -10.40 11.69
C ASN A 62 10.68 -10.51 12.70
N ASN A 63 9.46 -10.78 12.25
CA ASN A 63 8.27 -10.84 13.09
C ASN A 63 7.40 -12.09 12.82
N PRO A 64 7.97 -13.31 12.82
CA PRO A 64 7.23 -14.53 12.48
C PRO A 64 6.07 -14.80 13.46
N THR A 65 6.22 -14.45 14.73
CA THR A 65 5.18 -14.59 15.77
C THR A 65 3.92 -13.79 15.43
N ARG A 66 4.08 -12.62 14.80
CA ARG A 66 2.97 -11.79 14.37
C ARG A 66 2.16 -12.46 13.26
N LEU A 67 2.80 -13.12 12.30
CA LEU A 67 2.11 -13.87 11.24
C LEU A 67 1.39 -15.10 11.79
N ILE A 68 2.02 -15.82 12.73
CA ILE A 68 1.42 -16.97 13.42
C ILE A 68 0.16 -16.54 14.19
N PHE A 69 0.16 -15.38 14.84
CA PHE A 69 -1.03 -14.83 15.51
C PHE A 69 -2.22 -14.69 14.55
N TYR A 70 -2.03 -14.12 13.36
CA TYR A 70 -3.11 -13.99 12.38
C TYR A 70 -3.54 -15.35 11.80
N PHE A 71 -2.60 -16.26 11.59
CA PHE A 71 -2.89 -17.62 11.13
C PHE A 71 -3.78 -18.37 12.12
N ASN A 72 -3.49 -18.28 13.42
CA ASN A 72 -4.31 -18.87 14.49
C ASN A 72 -5.74 -18.31 14.53
N LEU A 73 -5.96 -17.10 13.99
CA LEU A 73 -7.29 -16.48 13.84
C LEU A 73 -7.98 -16.83 12.51
N SER A 74 -7.43 -17.79 11.77
CA SER A 74 -7.83 -18.21 10.42
C SER A 74 -7.76 -17.09 9.38
N ILE A 75 -6.85 -16.13 9.57
CA ILE A 75 -6.54 -15.11 8.58
C ILE A 75 -5.25 -15.55 7.89
N SER A 76 -5.36 -15.90 6.61
CA SER A 76 -4.18 -16.32 5.85
C SER A 76 -3.23 -15.16 5.62
N GLU A 77 -1.96 -15.48 5.62
CA GLU A 77 -0.88 -14.57 5.28
C GLU A 77 -1.14 -13.94 3.90
N LEU A 78 -1.43 -14.72 2.85
CA LEU A 78 -1.79 -14.16 1.53
C LEU A 78 -2.95 -13.14 1.56
N ARG A 79 -3.97 -13.36 2.40
CA ARG A 79 -5.10 -12.43 2.52
C ARG A 79 -4.68 -11.11 3.13
N LEU A 80 -3.78 -11.11 4.11
CA LEU A 80 -3.22 -9.88 4.69
C LEU A 80 -2.42 -9.10 3.65
N PHE A 81 -1.59 -9.78 2.84
CA PHE A 81 -0.84 -9.15 1.75
C PHE A 81 -1.75 -8.47 0.74
N ILE A 82 -2.70 -9.23 0.17
CA ILE A 82 -3.61 -8.73 -0.87
C ILE A 82 -4.44 -7.56 -0.33
N THR A 83 -4.89 -7.65 0.93
CA THR A 83 -5.70 -6.58 1.52
C THR A 83 -4.85 -5.32 1.75
N ALA A 84 -3.62 -5.46 2.23
CA ALA A 84 -2.73 -4.33 2.43
C ALA A 84 -2.38 -3.65 1.09
N PHE A 85 -2.02 -4.43 0.08
CA PHE A 85 -1.76 -3.94 -1.27
C PHE A 85 -2.99 -3.22 -1.86
N ALA A 86 -4.17 -3.84 -1.78
CA ALA A 86 -5.41 -3.24 -2.29
C ALA A 86 -5.74 -1.90 -1.58
N MET A 87 -5.53 -1.83 -0.26
CA MET A 87 -5.73 -0.61 0.51
C MET A 87 -4.75 0.50 0.12
N ASP A 88 -3.49 0.16 -0.16
CA ASP A 88 -2.51 1.14 -0.64
C ASP A 88 -2.85 1.69 -2.03
N ILE A 89 -3.31 0.82 -2.93
CA ILE A 89 -3.77 1.24 -4.26
C ILE A 89 -5.00 2.13 -4.14
N LEU A 90 -5.96 1.78 -3.29
CA LEU A 90 -7.14 2.59 -3.04
C LEU A 90 -6.76 3.95 -2.42
N ALA A 91 -5.83 3.97 -1.46
CA ALA A 91 -5.32 5.20 -0.86
C ALA A 91 -4.64 6.10 -1.91
N PHE A 92 -3.85 5.50 -2.82
CA PHE A 92 -3.24 6.22 -3.94
C PHE A 92 -4.29 6.88 -4.84
N PHE A 93 -5.33 6.16 -5.25
CA PHE A 93 -6.39 6.72 -6.09
C PHE A 93 -7.18 7.83 -5.39
N VAL A 94 -7.46 7.65 -4.09
CA VAL A 94 -8.12 8.69 -3.28
C VAL A 94 -7.24 9.95 -3.24
N PHE A 95 -5.93 9.80 -3.03
CA PHE A 95 -4.99 10.93 -2.97
C PHE A 95 -4.87 11.66 -4.33
N MET A 96 -4.78 10.89 -5.43
CA MET A 96 -4.84 11.42 -6.80
C MET A 96 -6.11 12.24 -7.04
N PHE A 97 -7.27 11.70 -6.63
CA PHE A 97 -8.56 12.39 -6.78
C PHE A 97 -8.57 13.72 -6.03
N PHE A 98 -8.08 13.74 -4.79
CA PHE A 98 -7.98 14.99 -4.01
C PHE A 98 -7.05 16.02 -4.65
N ILE A 99 -5.89 15.60 -5.16
CA ILE A 99 -4.95 16.52 -5.82
C ILE A 99 -5.54 17.08 -7.11
N HIS A 100 -6.22 16.24 -7.88
CA HIS A 100 -6.92 16.69 -9.07
C HIS A 100 -8.04 17.68 -8.74
N LEU A 101 -8.84 17.40 -7.70
CA LEU A 101 -9.90 18.29 -7.23
C LEU A 101 -9.33 19.65 -6.79
N ILE A 102 -8.23 19.67 -6.04
CA ILE A 102 -7.58 20.91 -5.60
C ILE A 102 -7.06 21.72 -6.79
N ASN A 103 -6.44 21.06 -7.77
CA ASN A 103 -5.93 21.74 -8.97
C ASN A 103 -7.05 22.25 -9.88
N PHE A 104 -8.20 21.59 -9.91
CA PHE A 104 -9.37 22.06 -10.65
C PHE A 104 -10.06 23.28 -10.01
N LEU A 105 -10.01 23.38 -8.67
CA LEU A 105 -10.59 24.50 -7.92
C LEU A 105 -9.72 25.76 -7.86
N LYS A 106 -8.46 25.68 -8.31
CA LYS A 106 -7.54 26.81 -8.44
C LYS A 106 -7.68 27.48 -9.80
#